data_AF-A0A7W1Q530-F1
#
_entry.id   AF-A0A7W1Q530-F1
#
_cell.length_a   1.000
_cell.length_b   1.000
_cell.length_c   1.000
_cell.angle_alpha   90.00
_cell.angle_beta   90.00
_cell.angle_gamma   90.00
#
_symmetry.space_group_name_H-M   'P 1'
#
loop_
_entity.id
_entity.type
_entity.pdbx_description
1 polymer ?
#
loop_
_entity_poly.entity_id
_entity_poly.type
_entity_poly.pdbx_seq_one_letter_code
_entity_poly.pdbx_strand_id
1 'polypeptide(L)'
;MRLWLTTCLVLLGHACFGDGLGHAVVTPDWTIETSEDLANGTRGKGSYPVWQLVDRDPRTAWVYRANDYPKPKNEHRQNFAGNYWIKFEPSGSVWLDELRIRPGYQKTPSLWRKNSRPTQIQVFDRLPMEWNDAVKGWFLGKPMRTVDLADSMDEKSVRLPKRKYAELYVVFSKIERGAVDDLCISEMMPRAGGKDVIQPLTSFMYSIGSDCGCSGAFWLTKPNGQKVATADYEYPRFSFSPDGRYVAGITDADNRPPRVWVAELARGKVVWSGRIPSNERPEELIWT
;
A
#
# COMPACT_ATOMS: atom_id res chain seq x y z
N MET A 1 33.45 -46.20 12.35
CA MET A 1 33.16 -44.84 12.89
C MET A 1 33.14 -43.85 11.72
N ARG A 2 31.96 -43.40 11.28
CA ARG A 2 31.83 -42.38 10.23
C ARG A 2 31.37 -41.09 10.90
N LEU A 3 32.21 -40.06 10.79
CA LEU A 3 32.05 -38.72 11.35
C LEU A 3 30.92 -38.01 10.60
N TRP A 4 29.85 -37.64 11.32
CA TRP A 4 28.81 -36.75 10.80
C TRP A 4 29.30 -35.31 10.95
N LEU A 5 29.59 -34.66 9.82
CA LEU A 5 29.86 -33.23 9.76
C LEU A 5 28.53 -32.49 9.75
N THR A 6 28.11 -32.03 10.92
CA THR A 6 27.00 -31.09 11.10
C THR A 6 27.47 -29.71 10.62
N THR A 7 27.19 -29.37 9.36
CA THR A 7 27.40 -28.01 8.86
C THR A 7 26.31 -27.10 9.44
N CYS A 8 26.69 -26.31 10.44
CA CYS A 8 25.90 -25.20 10.96
C CYS A 8 25.60 -24.20 9.83
N LEU A 9 24.38 -24.26 9.30
CA LEU A 9 23.80 -23.22 8.47
C LEU A 9 23.53 -22.00 9.37
N VAL A 10 24.51 -21.10 9.46
CA VAL A 10 24.27 -19.76 10.01
C VAL A 10 23.47 -18.98 8.97
N LEU A 11 22.14 -19.03 9.11
CA LEU A 11 21.21 -18.12 8.46
C LEU A 11 21.49 -16.70 9.00
N LEU A 12 22.44 -16.01 8.38
CA LEU A 12 22.57 -14.56 8.53
C LEU A 12 21.26 -13.94 8.05
N GLY A 13 20.52 -13.39 9.01
CA GLY A 13 19.24 -12.74 8.79
C GLY A 13 19.35 -11.68 7.71
N HIS A 14 18.47 -11.79 6.73
CA HIS A 14 18.26 -10.73 5.75
C HIS A 14 17.61 -9.56 6.46
N ALA A 15 18.42 -8.64 6.98
CA ALA A 15 17.95 -7.28 7.24
C ALA A 15 17.94 -6.55 5.89
N CYS A 16 16.88 -6.78 5.09
CA CYS A 16 16.59 -5.92 3.95
C CYS A 16 15.96 -4.64 4.48
N PHE A 17 16.77 -3.57 4.54
CA PHE A 17 16.31 -2.22 4.77
C PHE A 17 15.88 -1.63 3.41
N GLY A 18 14.59 -1.53 3.17
CA GLY A 18 14.03 -0.78 2.05
C GLY A 18 13.71 0.64 2.51
N ASP A 19 14.59 1.60 2.28
CA ASP A 19 14.34 3.01 2.60
C ASP A 19 13.43 3.63 1.55
N GLY A 20 12.13 3.32 1.57
CA GLY A 20 11.09 4.04 0.83
C GLY A 20 9.79 3.88 1.58
N LEU A 21 9.23 5.00 2.05
CA LEU A 21 7.89 5.06 2.63
C LEU A 21 6.98 5.66 1.56
N GLY A 22 5.84 5.04 1.39
CA GLY A 22 4.91 5.34 0.33
C GLY A 22 3.50 4.95 0.71
N HIS A 23 2.57 5.90 0.51
CA HIS A 23 1.16 5.72 0.81
C HIS A 23 0.44 4.88 -0.24
N ALA A 24 1.03 4.68 -1.41
CA ALA A 24 0.41 3.97 -2.52
C ALA A 24 1.30 2.88 -3.14
N VAL A 25 0.66 1.76 -3.48
CA VAL A 25 1.18 0.73 -4.38
C VAL A 25 0.33 0.73 -5.63
N VAL A 26 0.98 0.81 -6.78
CA VAL A 26 0.33 0.82 -8.10
C VAL A 26 0.79 -0.37 -8.91
N THR A 27 -0.18 -1.00 -9.56
CA THR A 27 -0.08 -2.18 -10.40
C THR A 27 -0.83 -1.92 -11.71
N PRO A 28 -0.71 -2.77 -12.74
CA PRO A 28 -1.47 -2.58 -13.98
C PRO A 28 -3.00 -2.50 -13.78
N ASP A 29 -3.51 -3.26 -12.81
CA ASP A 29 -4.95 -3.45 -12.62
C ASP A 29 -5.51 -2.74 -11.38
N TRP A 30 -4.64 -2.27 -10.48
CA TRP A 30 -5.00 -1.77 -9.16
C TRP A 30 -4.04 -0.72 -8.64
N THR A 31 -4.61 0.27 -7.97
CA THR A 31 -3.96 1.16 -7.01
C THR A 31 -4.47 0.82 -5.61
N ILE A 32 -3.54 0.70 -4.66
CA ILE A 32 -3.84 0.51 -3.23
C ILE A 32 -3.23 1.68 -2.49
N GLU A 33 -4.06 2.48 -1.84
CA GLU A 33 -3.65 3.66 -1.08
C GLU A 33 -3.97 3.47 0.40
N THR A 34 -3.16 4.07 1.28
CA THR A 34 -3.38 4.14 2.71
C THR A 34 -3.44 5.60 3.16
N SER A 35 -4.00 5.81 4.35
CA SER A 35 -4.07 7.12 5.00
C SER A 35 -2.76 7.63 5.60
N GLU A 36 -1.62 7.02 5.26
CA GLU A 36 -0.32 7.43 5.78
C GLU A 36 0.19 8.68 5.07
N ASP A 37 -0.02 9.85 5.66
CA ASP A 37 0.58 11.10 5.18
C ASP A 37 2.06 11.17 5.57
N LEU A 38 2.91 10.80 4.61
CA LEU A 38 4.35 10.79 4.78
C LEU A 38 5.01 12.17 4.57
N ALA A 39 4.23 13.19 4.17
CA ALA A 39 4.72 14.54 3.97
C ALA A 39 5.26 15.18 5.26
N ASN A 40 4.82 14.70 6.43
CA ASN A 40 5.14 15.29 7.73
C ASN A 40 6.45 14.80 8.36
N GLY A 41 7.37 14.24 7.56
CA GLY A 41 8.79 14.11 7.93
C GLY A 41 9.16 12.85 8.73
N THR A 42 8.25 11.89 8.80
CA THR A 42 8.39 10.72 9.69
C THR A 42 9.00 9.56 8.93
N ARG A 43 10.27 9.77 8.56
CA ARG A 43 11.17 8.79 7.92
C ARG A 43 11.62 7.72 8.92
N GLY A 44 10.67 7.02 9.54
CA GLY A 44 10.96 5.97 10.49
C GLY A 44 11.70 4.80 9.82
N LYS A 45 12.85 4.41 10.39
CA LYS A 45 13.56 3.18 10.01
C LYS A 45 12.63 1.96 10.20
N GLY A 46 12.40 1.23 9.12
CA GLY A 46 11.57 0.03 9.08
C GLY A 46 10.32 0.24 8.24
N SER A 47 10.46 0.05 6.93
CA SER A 47 9.39 0.06 5.95
C SER A 47 8.43 -1.11 6.18
N TYR A 48 7.14 -0.82 6.36
CA TYR A 48 6.06 -1.79 6.31
C TYR A 48 5.21 -1.49 5.07
N PRO A 49 5.70 -1.88 3.89
CA PRO A 49 5.18 -1.39 2.64
C PRO A 49 3.76 -1.89 2.37
N VAL A 50 2.92 -1.02 1.79
CA VAL A 50 1.49 -1.23 1.53
C VAL A 50 1.19 -2.55 0.79
N TRP A 51 2.10 -3.04 -0.05
CA TRP A 51 1.88 -4.30 -0.79
C TRP A 51 1.80 -5.52 0.12
N GLN A 52 2.28 -5.44 1.37
CA GLN A 52 2.12 -6.52 2.36
C GLN A 52 0.66 -6.77 2.73
N LEU A 53 -0.25 -5.83 2.42
CA LEU A 53 -1.69 -6.09 2.55
C LEU A 53 -2.17 -7.20 1.60
N VAL A 54 -1.47 -7.44 0.49
CA VAL A 54 -1.94 -8.29 -0.61
C VAL A 54 -0.91 -9.35 -1.04
N ASP A 55 0.07 -9.62 -0.19
CA ASP A 55 1.16 -10.56 -0.50
C ASP A 55 0.86 -12.02 -0.18
N ARG A 56 -0.23 -12.29 0.56
CA ARG A 56 -0.63 -13.62 1.03
C ARG A 56 0.36 -14.27 2.00
N ASP A 57 1.26 -13.49 2.63
CA ASP A 57 2.08 -13.95 3.76
C ASP A 57 1.61 -13.30 5.08
N PRO A 58 0.87 -14.01 5.95
CA PRO A 58 0.47 -13.45 7.25
C PRO A 58 1.65 -13.03 8.15
N ARG A 59 2.88 -13.47 7.85
CA ARG A 59 4.04 -13.11 8.66
C ARG A 59 4.62 -11.75 8.27
N THR A 60 4.04 -11.07 7.30
CA THR A 60 4.27 -9.65 6.98
C THR A 60 3.08 -8.83 7.49
N ALA A 61 3.22 -7.50 7.49
CA ALA A 61 2.12 -6.60 7.84
C ALA A 61 2.39 -5.19 7.33
N TRP A 62 1.37 -4.56 6.77
CA TRP A 62 1.34 -3.11 6.76
C TRP A 62 1.22 -2.58 8.19
N VAL A 63 1.97 -1.54 8.51
CA VAL A 63 2.02 -0.97 9.86
C VAL A 63 2.01 0.54 9.80
N TYR A 64 0.96 1.11 10.37
CA TYR A 64 0.85 2.53 10.63
C TYR A 64 1.48 2.86 11.98
N ARG A 65 2.57 3.65 11.98
CA ARG A 65 3.21 4.12 13.21
C ARG A 65 2.56 5.39 13.74
N ALA A 66 1.89 5.31 14.89
CA ALA A 66 1.22 6.46 15.49
C ALA A 66 2.17 7.45 16.20
N ASN A 67 3.43 7.05 16.50
CA ASN A 67 4.38 7.85 17.30
C ASN A 67 4.82 9.18 16.67
N ASP A 68 4.46 9.37 15.42
CA ASP A 68 4.96 10.39 14.53
C ASP A 68 3.90 11.48 14.25
N TYR A 69 2.69 11.30 14.79
CA TYR A 69 1.68 12.36 14.86
C TYR A 69 1.72 13.01 16.24
N PRO A 70 1.75 14.35 16.36
CA PRO A 70 1.71 15.00 17.66
C PRO A 70 0.45 14.54 18.39
N LYS A 71 0.61 13.78 19.48
CA LYS A 71 -0.48 13.46 20.40
C LYS A 71 -1.14 14.79 20.73
N PRO A 72 -2.39 15.05 20.29
CA PRO A 72 -3.00 16.33 20.58
C PRO A 72 -3.06 16.43 22.09
N LYS A 73 -2.45 17.48 22.66
CA LYS A 73 -2.32 17.69 24.12
C LYS A 73 -3.66 17.70 24.88
N ASN A 74 -4.79 17.62 24.16
CA ASN A 74 -6.14 17.48 24.67
C ASN A 74 -6.77 16.20 24.09
N GLU A 75 -6.43 15.03 24.65
CA GLU A 75 -6.84 13.67 24.23
C GLU A 75 -8.36 13.37 24.33
N HIS A 76 -9.23 14.37 24.53
CA HIS A 76 -10.66 14.13 24.70
C HIS A 76 -11.53 14.23 23.44
N ARG A 77 -11.03 14.65 22.27
CA ARG A 77 -11.91 14.82 21.08
C ARG A 77 -11.33 14.49 19.71
N GLN A 78 -10.09 14.04 19.58
CA GLN A 78 -9.60 13.52 18.30
C GLN A 78 -9.62 11.99 18.27
N ASN A 79 -10.75 11.43 18.70
CA ASN A 79 -11.30 10.21 18.12
C ASN A 79 -11.75 10.55 16.69
N PHE A 80 -10.83 10.72 15.76
CA PHE A 80 -11.22 10.65 14.36
C PHE A 80 -11.44 9.18 14.02
N ALA A 81 -12.67 8.72 14.25
CA ALA A 81 -13.25 7.71 13.37
C ALA A 81 -13.10 8.28 11.95
N GLY A 82 -12.21 7.71 11.12
CA GLY A 82 -11.93 8.23 9.77
C GLY A 82 -10.46 8.40 9.39
N ASN A 83 -9.53 8.49 10.34
CA ASN A 83 -8.12 8.80 9.99
C ASN A 83 -7.31 7.61 9.49
N TYR A 84 -7.76 6.38 9.75
CA TYR A 84 -7.09 5.18 9.26
C TYR A 84 -7.96 4.55 8.20
N TRP A 85 -7.48 4.58 6.97
CA TRP A 85 -8.18 4.00 5.84
C TRP A 85 -7.24 3.32 4.88
N ILE A 86 -7.78 2.34 4.17
CA ILE A 86 -7.18 1.71 3.01
C ILE A 86 -8.17 1.84 1.86
N LYS A 87 -7.68 2.28 0.70
CA LYS A 87 -8.44 2.38 -0.55
C LYS A 87 -7.91 1.34 -1.52
N PHE A 88 -8.82 0.62 -2.16
CA PHE A 88 -8.56 -0.21 -3.32
C PHE A 88 -9.25 0.41 -4.53
N GLU A 89 -8.49 0.77 -5.55
CA GLU A 89 -8.97 1.38 -6.77
C GLU A 89 -8.52 0.55 -7.97
N PRO A 90 -9.40 -0.24 -8.59
CA PRO A 90 -9.06 -0.94 -9.82
C PRO A 90 -8.94 0.03 -11.00
N SER A 91 -8.10 -0.29 -12.00
CA SER A 91 -7.92 0.51 -13.23
C SER A 91 -9.21 0.66 -14.05
N GLY A 92 -10.22 -0.16 -13.78
CA GLY A 92 -11.59 -0.03 -14.24
C GLY A 92 -12.55 -0.76 -13.30
N SER A 93 -13.86 -0.52 -13.41
CA SER A 93 -14.78 -1.07 -12.41
C SER A 93 -14.82 -2.61 -12.40
N VAL A 94 -14.64 -3.21 -11.23
CA VAL A 94 -14.55 -4.67 -11.04
C VAL A 94 -15.69 -5.20 -10.17
N TRP A 95 -16.18 -6.41 -10.47
CA TRP A 95 -17.16 -7.07 -9.60
C TRP A 95 -16.51 -7.50 -8.29
N LEU A 96 -17.10 -7.18 -7.15
CA LEU A 96 -16.68 -7.66 -5.83
C LEU A 96 -17.89 -8.17 -5.05
N ASP A 97 -17.66 -9.12 -4.15
CA ASP A 97 -18.67 -9.65 -3.21
C ASP A 97 -18.12 -9.92 -1.80
N GLU A 98 -16.81 -9.78 -1.59
CA GLU A 98 -16.18 -10.06 -0.31
C GLU A 98 -14.88 -9.26 -0.13
N LEU A 99 -14.57 -8.92 1.12
CA LEU A 99 -13.28 -8.43 1.58
C LEU A 99 -12.76 -9.38 2.66
N ARG A 100 -11.57 -9.95 2.47
CA ARG A 100 -10.86 -10.69 3.54
C ARG A 100 -9.92 -9.75 4.26
N ILE A 101 -9.81 -9.88 5.58
CA ILE A 101 -8.90 -9.09 6.41
C ILE A 101 -8.27 -9.95 7.51
N ARG A 102 -6.97 -9.79 7.75
CA ARG A 102 -6.27 -10.31 8.93
C ARG A 102 -5.80 -9.14 9.78
N PRO A 103 -6.58 -8.74 10.79
CA PRO A 103 -6.22 -7.61 11.65
C PRO A 103 -5.02 -7.97 12.55
N GLY A 104 -4.12 -7.01 12.77
CA GLY A 104 -2.91 -7.18 13.58
C GLY A 104 -1.76 -7.84 12.84
N TYR A 105 -0.59 -7.91 13.49
CA TYR A 105 0.62 -8.51 12.95
C TYR A 105 0.69 -10.01 13.28
N GLN A 106 0.37 -10.87 12.30
CA GLN A 106 0.14 -12.31 12.49
C GLN A 106 1.42 -13.17 12.60
N LYS A 107 2.61 -12.54 12.64
CA LYS A 107 3.89 -13.27 12.72
C LYS A 107 4.03 -14.14 13.97
N THR A 108 3.57 -13.66 15.13
CA THR A 108 3.50 -14.46 16.38
C THR A 108 2.36 -13.95 17.27
N PRO A 109 1.80 -14.77 18.18
CA PRO A 109 0.80 -14.32 19.14
C PRO A 109 1.28 -13.20 20.09
N SER A 110 2.59 -13.15 20.35
CA SER A 110 3.19 -12.10 21.17
C SER A 110 3.20 -10.76 20.42
N LEU A 111 3.62 -10.75 19.16
CA LEU A 111 3.58 -9.55 18.32
C LEU A 111 2.13 -9.11 18.05
N TRP A 112 1.22 -10.04 17.76
CA TRP A 112 -0.18 -9.72 17.53
C TRP A 112 -0.82 -8.98 18.71
N ARG A 113 -0.60 -9.45 19.95
CA ARG A 113 -1.08 -8.78 21.18
C ARG A 113 -0.39 -7.44 21.47
N LYS A 114 0.89 -7.33 21.11
CA LYS A 114 1.66 -6.11 21.36
C LYS A 114 1.25 -4.96 20.44
N ASN A 115 0.79 -5.23 19.23
CA ASN A 115 0.41 -4.19 18.28
C ASN A 115 -1.09 -3.84 18.39
N SER A 116 -1.41 -2.63 17.93
CA SER A 116 -2.79 -2.19 17.75
C SER A 116 -3.40 -2.82 16.51
N ARG A 117 -4.72 -3.03 16.53
CA ARG A 117 -5.45 -3.75 15.46
C ARG A 117 -6.89 -3.28 15.35
N PRO A 118 -7.48 -3.26 14.13
CA PRO A 118 -8.87 -2.86 13.99
C PRO A 118 -9.80 -3.95 14.52
N THR A 119 -10.75 -3.55 15.36
CA THR A 119 -11.84 -4.39 15.86
C THR A 119 -13.20 -3.98 15.29
N GLN A 120 -13.27 -2.87 14.56
CA GLN A 120 -14.42 -2.52 13.75
C GLN A 120 -13.96 -1.79 12.49
N ILE A 121 -14.59 -2.13 11.37
CA ILE A 121 -14.39 -1.46 10.09
C ILE A 121 -15.70 -0.91 9.53
N GLN A 122 -15.57 0.14 8.71
CA GLN A 122 -16.62 0.70 7.89
C GLN A 122 -16.20 0.65 6.44
N VAL A 123 -17.08 0.20 5.55
CA VAL A 123 -16.79 0.01 4.13
C VAL A 123 -17.61 0.98 3.29
N PHE A 124 -16.95 1.68 2.36
CA PHE A 124 -17.55 2.66 1.45
C PHE A 124 -17.18 2.31 0.00
N ASP A 125 -18.08 2.61 -0.93
CA ASP A 125 -17.89 2.47 -2.39
C ASP A 125 -17.40 3.76 -3.04
N ARG A 126 -17.17 4.79 -2.23
CA ARG A 126 -16.60 6.07 -2.63
C ARG A 126 -15.84 6.74 -1.52
N LEU A 127 -15.05 7.75 -1.88
CA LEU A 127 -14.30 8.54 -0.91
C LEU A 127 -15.23 8.94 0.24
N PRO A 128 -14.92 8.54 1.48
CA PRO A 128 -15.88 8.70 2.55
C PRO A 128 -15.95 10.17 2.98
N MET A 129 -14.99 11.02 2.62
CA MET A 129 -14.94 12.41 3.04
C MET A 129 -15.63 13.32 2.02
N GLU A 130 -16.85 13.73 2.32
CA GLU A 130 -17.50 14.83 1.58
C GLU A 130 -17.33 16.12 2.38
N TRP A 131 -16.85 17.18 1.72
CA TRP A 131 -16.88 18.51 2.30
C TRP A 131 -18.33 18.96 2.40
N ASN A 132 -18.75 19.32 3.60
CA ASN A 132 -20.08 19.84 3.86
C ASN A 132 -19.97 21.33 4.20
N ASP A 133 -20.42 22.16 3.26
CA ASP A 133 -20.41 23.62 3.39
C ASP A 133 -21.21 24.14 4.58
N ALA A 134 -22.29 23.45 4.97
CA ALA A 134 -23.18 23.90 6.04
C ALA A 134 -22.51 23.88 7.43
N VAL A 135 -21.53 23.00 7.59
CA VAL A 135 -20.82 22.75 8.86
C VAL A 135 -19.31 22.99 8.72
N LYS A 136 -18.88 23.47 7.54
CA LYS A 136 -17.49 23.79 7.18
C LYS A 136 -16.51 22.70 7.60
N GLY A 137 -16.82 21.46 7.24
CA GLY A 137 -16.03 20.32 7.65
C GLY A 137 -16.20 19.11 6.73
N TRP A 138 -15.26 18.19 6.84
CA TRP A 138 -15.31 16.90 6.16
C TRP A 138 -16.13 15.91 6.99
N PHE A 139 -17.09 15.24 6.36
CA PHE A 139 -17.91 14.23 7.00
C PHE A 139 -17.70 12.89 6.33
N LEU A 140 -17.64 11.84 7.15
CA LEU A 140 -17.79 10.48 6.65
C LEU A 140 -19.21 10.33 6.11
N GLY A 141 -19.35 9.91 4.86
CA GLY A 141 -20.62 9.53 4.26
C GLY A 141 -21.28 8.36 5.01
N LYS A 142 -22.40 7.87 4.51
CA LYS A 142 -23.01 6.66 5.08
C LYS A 142 -22.22 5.42 4.62
N PRO A 143 -21.68 4.58 5.53
CA PRO A 143 -21.02 3.35 5.12
C PRO A 143 -22.04 2.39 4.51
N MET A 144 -21.61 1.66 3.49
CA MET A 144 -22.39 0.53 2.96
C MET A 144 -22.53 -0.58 4.00
N ARG A 145 -21.48 -0.73 4.82
CA ARG A 145 -21.41 -1.75 5.85
C ARG A 145 -20.56 -1.28 7.01
N THR A 146 -21.00 -1.58 8.22
CA THR A 146 -20.20 -1.53 9.44
C THR A 146 -20.08 -2.94 9.98
N VAL A 147 -18.87 -3.37 10.29
CA VAL A 147 -18.60 -4.74 10.71
C VAL A 147 -17.70 -4.74 11.94
N ASP A 148 -18.18 -5.34 13.02
CA ASP A 148 -17.34 -5.70 14.15
C ASP A 148 -16.49 -6.93 13.78
N LEU A 149 -15.18 -6.81 13.95
CA LEU A 149 -14.23 -7.88 13.73
C LEU A 149 -13.95 -8.54 15.08
N ALA A 150 -14.11 -9.86 15.13
CA ALA A 150 -13.69 -10.61 16.31
C ALA A 150 -12.20 -10.37 16.60
N ASP A 151 -11.87 -10.07 17.85
CA ASP A 151 -10.49 -9.84 18.28
C ASP A 151 -9.71 -11.17 18.38
N SER A 152 -9.33 -11.71 17.22
CA SER A 152 -8.51 -12.91 17.13
C SER A 152 -7.54 -12.85 15.94
N MET A 153 -6.59 -13.77 15.94
CA MET A 153 -5.61 -13.96 14.88
C MET A 153 -6.21 -14.53 13.58
N ASP A 154 -7.46 -14.99 13.62
CA ASP A 154 -8.08 -15.59 12.44
C ASP A 154 -8.43 -14.54 11.40
N GLU A 155 -8.35 -14.94 10.15
CA GLU A 155 -8.85 -14.15 9.05
C GLU A 155 -10.37 -13.96 9.13
N LYS A 156 -10.82 -12.75 8.79
CA LYS A 156 -12.22 -12.35 8.78
C LYS A 156 -12.68 -12.16 7.35
N SER A 157 -13.89 -12.61 7.08
CA SER A 157 -14.56 -12.47 5.80
C SER A 157 -15.71 -11.48 5.93
N VAL A 158 -15.66 -10.41 5.14
CA VAL A 158 -16.64 -9.33 5.16
C VAL A 158 -17.42 -9.36 3.85
N ARG A 159 -18.68 -9.79 3.91
CA ARG A 159 -19.55 -9.83 2.73
C ARG A 159 -19.87 -8.42 2.24
N LEU A 160 -19.66 -8.18 0.96
CA LEU A 160 -19.99 -6.93 0.28
C LEU A 160 -21.27 -7.10 -0.56
N PRO A 161 -22.03 -6.02 -0.82
CA PRO A 161 -23.04 -6.03 -1.88
C PRO A 161 -22.40 -6.44 -3.21
N LYS A 162 -22.93 -7.48 -3.86
CA LYS A 162 -22.38 -7.96 -5.14
C LYS A 162 -22.69 -6.97 -6.25
N ARG A 163 -21.70 -6.14 -6.64
CA ARG A 163 -21.79 -5.15 -7.73
C ARG A 163 -20.41 -4.80 -8.29
N LYS A 164 -20.39 -3.94 -9.31
CA LYS A 164 -19.15 -3.32 -9.79
C LYS A 164 -18.71 -2.19 -8.85
N TYR A 165 -17.43 -2.14 -8.52
CA TYR A 165 -16.79 -1.13 -7.71
C TYR A 165 -15.74 -0.40 -8.55
N ALA A 166 -15.80 0.93 -8.58
CA ALA A 166 -14.75 1.78 -9.12
C ALA A 166 -13.70 2.12 -8.05
N GLU A 167 -14.11 2.10 -6.78
CA GLU A 167 -13.25 2.27 -5.62
C GLU A 167 -13.87 1.56 -4.41
N LEU A 168 -13.05 1.15 -3.46
CA LEU A 168 -13.46 0.53 -2.20
C LEU A 168 -12.61 1.10 -1.06
N TYR A 169 -13.25 1.83 -0.16
CA TYR A 169 -12.61 2.36 1.04
C TYR A 169 -12.96 1.51 2.25
N VAL A 170 -11.95 1.23 3.07
CA VAL A 170 -12.07 0.53 4.34
C VAL A 170 -11.52 1.44 5.43
N VAL A 171 -12.41 1.95 6.28
CA VAL A 171 -12.07 2.84 7.40
C VAL A 171 -12.07 2.04 8.69
N PHE A 172 -11.06 2.22 9.54
CA PHE A 172 -10.98 1.56 10.85
C PHE A 172 -11.65 2.43 11.91
N SER A 173 -12.89 2.08 12.25
CA SER A 173 -13.74 2.89 13.15
C SER A 173 -13.55 2.54 14.63
N LYS A 174 -13.03 1.36 14.95
CA LYS A 174 -12.56 0.99 16.30
C LYS A 174 -11.26 0.22 16.22
N ILE A 175 -10.34 0.56 17.10
CA ILE A 175 -9.00 -0.04 17.20
C ILE A 175 -8.81 -0.51 18.64
N GLU A 176 -8.46 -1.78 18.79
CA GLU A 176 -7.96 -2.32 20.04
C GLU A 176 -6.46 -2.00 20.15
N ARG A 177 -6.07 -1.32 21.23
CA ARG A 177 -4.70 -0.83 21.39
C ARG A 177 -3.80 -1.91 21.97
N GLY A 178 -2.64 -2.09 21.34
CA GLY A 178 -1.56 -2.90 21.87
C GLY A 178 -0.65 -2.11 22.81
N ALA A 179 0.34 -2.80 23.39
CA ALA A 179 1.42 -2.15 24.17
C ALA A 179 2.35 -1.28 23.31
N VAL A 180 2.40 -1.55 22.01
CA VAL A 180 3.04 -0.75 20.97
C VAL A 180 1.89 -0.12 20.18
N ASP A 181 1.85 1.22 20.14
CA ASP A 181 0.83 2.02 19.45
C ASP A 181 0.87 1.89 17.89
N ASP A 182 1.58 0.89 17.38
CA ASP A 182 1.66 0.56 15.96
C ASP A 182 0.38 -0.17 15.53
N LEU A 183 -0.37 0.40 14.59
CA LEU A 183 -1.57 -0.24 14.02
C LEU A 183 -1.14 -1.16 12.88
N CYS A 184 -1.43 -2.45 12.99
CA CYS A 184 -0.99 -3.45 12.01
C CYS A 184 -2.15 -4.13 11.29
N ILE A 185 -1.93 -4.45 10.03
CA ILE A 185 -2.79 -5.31 9.20
C ILE A 185 -1.91 -6.24 8.39
N SER A 186 -2.01 -7.54 8.65
CA SER A 186 -1.24 -8.54 7.91
C SER A 186 -1.78 -8.79 6.52
N GLU A 187 -3.09 -8.75 6.31
CA GLU A 187 -3.69 -8.97 4.99
C GLU A 187 -5.00 -8.20 4.86
N MET A 188 -5.27 -7.71 3.66
CA MET A 188 -6.56 -7.16 3.25
C MET A 188 -6.76 -7.36 1.74
N MET A 189 -7.71 -8.22 1.37
CA MET A 189 -7.86 -8.70 0.00
C MET A 189 -9.32 -8.61 -0.47
N PRO A 190 -9.64 -7.75 -1.45
CA PRO A 190 -10.92 -7.79 -2.15
C PRO A 190 -11.09 -9.09 -2.94
N ARG A 191 -12.34 -9.56 -3.09
CA ARG A 191 -12.65 -10.82 -3.76
C ARG A 191 -13.92 -10.74 -4.61
N ALA A 192 -13.96 -11.61 -5.61
CA ALA A 192 -15.07 -11.80 -6.52
C ALA A 192 -15.33 -13.30 -6.70
N GLY A 193 -16.52 -13.78 -6.35
CA GLY A 193 -16.89 -15.18 -6.54
C GLY A 193 -15.95 -16.15 -5.83
N GLY A 194 -15.46 -15.78 -4.65
CA GLY A 194 -14.53 -16.59 -3.86
C GLY A 194 -13.10 -16.65 -4.40
N LYS A 195 -12.71 -15.72 -5.28
CA LYS A 195 -11.33 -15.56 -5.77
C LYS A 195 -10.78 -14.19 -5.41
N ASP A 196 -9.51 -14.14 -5.05
CA ASP A 196 -8.77 -12.90 -4.86
C ASP A 196 -8.61 -12.19 -6.21
N VAL A 197 -8.94 -10.91 -6.27
CA VAL A 197 -8.89 -10.12 -7.52
C VAL A 197 -7.56 -9.41 -7.72
N ILE A 198 -6.76 -9.30 -6.67
CA ILE A 198 -5.38 -8.78 -6.72
C ILE A 198 -4.44 -9.99 -6.67
N GLN A 199 -3.58 -10.12 -7.68
CA GLN A 199 -2.57 -11.18 -7.69
C GLN A 199 -1.29 -10.69 -7.00
N PRO A 200 -0.58 -11.57 -6.26
CA PRO A 200 0.75 -11.24 -5.77
C PRO A 200 1.67 -10.88 -6.92
N LEU A 201 2.40 -9.78 -6.78
CA LEU A 201 3.30 -9.27 -7.81
C LEU A 201 4.75 -9.56 -7.46
N THR A 202 5.55 -9.81 -8.49
CA THR A 202 7.02 -9.90 -8.35
C THR A 202 7.67 -8.51 -8.26
N SER A 203 7.00 -7.47 -8.74
CA SER A 203 7.37 -6.06 -8.54
C SER A 203 6.18 -5.14 -8.72
N PHE A 204 6.26 -3.97 -8.10
CA PHE A 204 5.19 -2.98 -8.08
C PHE A 204 5.77 -1.57 -8.07
N MET A 205 4.96 -0.61 -8.53
CA MET A 205 5.29 0.80 -8.44
C MET A 205 4.89 1.31 -7.06
N TYR A 206 5.80 2.00 -6.40
CA TYR A 206 5.65 2.48 -5.03
C TYR A 206 5.81 3.99 -5.01
N SER A 207 4.76 4.73 -4.68
CA SER A 207 4.81 6.21 -4.60
C SER A 207 5.52 6.62 -3.31
N ILE A 208 6.54 7.46 -3.35
CA ILE A 208 7.25 7.98 -2.17
C ILE A 208 7.03 9.48 -1.94
N GLY A 209 5.86 10.00 -2.34
CA GLY A 209 5.52 11.43 -2.28
C GLY A 209 4.56 11.83 -1.16
N SER A 210 4.32 13.14 -1.07
CA SER A 210 3.33 13.78 -0.18
C SER A 210 1.88 13.53 -0.65
N ASP A 211 0.94 13.38 0.29
CA ASP A 211 -0.50 13.22 0.02
C ASP A 211 -1.12 14.41 -0.71
N CYS A 212 -0.48 15.59 -0.66
CA CYS A 212 -0.94 16.77 -1.38
C CYS A 212 -0.60 16.77 -2.88
N GLY A 213 0.00 15.69 -3.41
CA GLY A 213 0.32 15.55 -4.83
C GLY A 213 1.50 16.42 -5.32
N CYS A 214 2.11 17.19 -4.42
CA CYS A 214 3.26 18.03 -4.73
C CYS A 214 4.55 17.20 -4.64
N SER A 215 5.20 16.91 -5.77
CA SER A 215 6.54 16.30 -5.85
C SER A 215 6.66 14.91 -5.20
N GLY A 216 6.31 13.87 -5.97
CA GLY A 216 6.51 12.47 -5.58
C GLY A 216 7.44 11.75 -6.54
N ALA A 217 8.24 10.84 -6.00
CA ALA A 217 9.01 9.88 -6.78
C ALA A 217 8.26 8.54 -6.78
N PHE A 218 8.32 7.77 -7.87
CA PHE A 218 7.80 6.40 -7.90
C PHE A 218 8.93 5.42 -8.05
N TRP A 219 8.96 4.40 -7.20
CA TRP A 219 9.97 3.37 -7.26
C TRP A 219 9.36 2.06 -7.72
N LEU A 220 9.96 1.47 -8.75
CA LEU A 220 9.76 0.06 -9.01
C LEU A 220 10.53 -0.70 -7.93
N THR A 221 9.82 -1.46 -7.11
CA THR A 221 10.42 -2.25 -6.04
C THR A 221 9.97 -3.70 -6.12
N LYS A 222 10.82 -4.60 -5.64
CA LYS A 222 10.47 -6.00 -5.40
C LYS A 222 9.80 -6.14 -4.02
N PRO A 223 9.06 -7.25 -3.77
CA PRO A 223 8.52 -7.60 -2.46
C PRO A 223 9.52 -7.47 -1.31
N ASN A 224 10.77 -7.86 -1.49
CA ASN A 224 11.79 -7.72 -0.44
C ASN A 224 12.27 -6.28 -0.18
N GLY A 225 11.63 -5.26 -0.78
CA GLY A 225 12.01 -3.85 -0.67
C GLY A 225 13.18 -3.46 -1.56
N GLN A 226 13.75 -4.38 -2.35
CA GLN A 226 14.83 -4.04 -3.27
C GLN A 226 14.32 -3.08 -4.34
N LYS A 227 14.90 -1.87 -4.38
CA LYS A 227 14.67 -0.90 -5.45
C LYS A 227 15.26 -1.40 -6.78
N VAL A 228 14.44 -1.36 -7.82
CA VAL A 228 14.80 -1.77 -9.19
C VAL A 228 15.04 -0.55 -10.08
N ALA A 229 14.08 0.38 -10.08
CA ALA A 229 14.10 1.58 -10.89
C ALA A 229 13.31 2.69 -10.20
N THR A 230 13.43 3.90 -10.71
CA THR A 230 12.91 5.11 -10.07
C THR A 230 12.43 6.09 -11.15
N ALA A 231 11.21 6.59 -11.03
CA ALA A 231 10.64 7.68 -11.83
C ALA A 231 10.50 8.91 -10.92
N ASP A 232 11.37 9.89 -11.10
CA ASP A 232 11.46 11.10 -10.27
C ASP A 232 11.13 12.32 -11.13
N TYR A 233 10.12 13.10 -10.72
CA TYR A 233 9.77 14.40 -11.31
C TYR A 233 8.89 15.21 -10.34
N GLU A 234 8.71 16.51 -10.61
CA GLU A 234 7.69 17.35 -9.93
C GLU A 234 6.28 16.73 -10.07
N TYR A 235 6.08 15.99 -11.17
CA TYR A 235 4.91 15.15 -11.50
C TYR A 235 5.39 13.81 -12.05
N PRO A 236 5.54 12.77 -11.22
CA PRO A 236 6.11 11.49 -11.65
C PRO A 236 5.33 10.91 -12.84
N ARG A 237 6.05 10.59 -13.91
CA ARG A 237 5.47 10.04 -15.13
C ARG A 237 5.88 8.59 -15.30
N PHE A 238 4.89 7.71 -15.28
CA PHE A 238 5.03 6.31 -15.65
C PHE A 238 3.78 5.82 -16.38
N SER A 239 3.92 4.75 -17.14
CA SER A 239 2.79 4.08 -17.80
C SER A 239 3.02 2.58 -17.78
N PHE A 240 1.96 1.82 -17.57
CA PHE A 240 1.97 0.39 -17.85
C PHE A 240 1.75 0.14 -19.35
N SER A 241 2.29 -0.96 -19.86
CA SER A 241 1.95 -1.46 -21.19
C SER A 241 0.48 -1.92 -21.21
N PRO A 242 -0.19 -1.94 -22.38
CA PRO A 242 -1.58 -2.40 -22.47
C PRO A 242 -1.83 -3.82 -21.95
N ASP A 243 -0.80 -4.70 -22.01
CA ASP A 243 -0.85 -6.07 -21.49
C ASP A 243 -0.41 -6.19 -20.02
N GLY A 244 -0.08 -5.08 -19.37
CA GLY A 244 0.39 -5.00 -17.98
C GLY A 244 1.73 -5.68 -17.72
N ARG A 245 2.46 -6.15 -18.74
CA ARG A 245 3.74 -6.86 -18.54
C ARG A 245 4.88 -5.93 -18.21
N TYR A 246 4.82 -4.71 -18.71
CA TYR A 246 5.87 -3.73 -18.58
C TYR A 246 5.37 -2.47 -17.91
N VAL A 247 6.29 -1.76 -17.29
CA VAL A 247 6.11 -0.38 -16.86
C VAL A 247 7.28 0.43 -17.36
N ALA A 248 6.98 1.62 -17.88
CA ALA A 248 7.99 2.58 -18.23
C ALA A 248 7.89 3.78 -17.30
N GLY A 249 9.04 4.34 -16.97
CA GLY A 249 9.12 5.57 -16.17
C GLY A 249 10.13 6.53 -16.77
N ILE A 250 9.93 7.81 -16.45
CA ILE A 250 10.86 8.88 -16.81
C ILE A 250 11.57 9.35 -15.54
N THR A 251 12.88 9.46 -15.62
CA THR A 251 13.72 10.13 -14.62
C THR A 251 14.37 11.32 -15.31
N ASP A 252 14.13 12.53 -14.82
CA ASP A 252 14.88 13.68 -15.30
C ASP A 252 16.19 13.84 -14.51
N ALA A 253 17.18 14.48 -15.13
CA ALA A 253 18.36 14.95 -14.43
C ALA A 253 18.51 16.43 -14.77
N ASP A 254 18.59 17.29 -13.76
CA ASP A 254 18.72 18.74 -13.91
C ASP A 254 19.64 19.10 -15.10
N ASN A 255 19.08 19.83 -16.08
CA ASN A 255 19.75 20.27 -17.31
C ASN A 255 20.26 19.15 -18.23
N ARG A 256 19.62 17.98 -18.25
CA ARG A 256 19.93 16.88 -19.18
C ARG A 256 18.66 16.37 -19.86
N PRO A 257 18.76 15.74 -21.04
CA PRO A 257 17.62 15.08 -21.65
C PRO A 257 17.08 13.97 -20.72
N PRO A 258 15.75 13.84 -20.58
CA PRO A 258 15.15 12.88 -19.66
C PRO A 258 15.56 11.46 -20.03
N ARG A 259 15.76 10.64 -19.01
CA ARG A 259 16.04 9.21 -19.16
C ARG A 259 14.72 8.45 -19.05
N VAL A 260 14.42 7.64 -20.05
CA VAL A 260 13.33 6.68 -20.01
C VAL A 260 13.90 5.31 -19.65
N TRP A 261 13.19 4.56 -18.84
CA TRP A 261 13.46 3.17 -18.58
C TRP A 261 12.18 2.36 -18.79
N VAL A 262 12.32 1.12 -19.24
CA VAL A 262 11.25 0.13 -19.36
C VAL A 262 11.65 -1.08 -18.54
N ALA A 263 10.76 -1.53 -17.68
CA ALA A 263 10.97 -2.67 -16.81
C ALA A 263 9.87 -3.72 -17.00
N GLU A 264 10.28 -4.99 -16.92
CA GLU A 264 9.38 -6.14 -16.92
C GLU A 264 8.94 -6.44 -15.48
N LEU A 265 7.64 -6.33 -15.20
CA LEU A 265 7.10 -6.44 -13.84
C LEU A 265 7.28 -7.84 -13.26
N ALA A 266 7.06 -8.88 -14.07
CA ALA A 266 7.18 -10.28 -13.65
C ALA A 266 8.60 -10.66 -13.19
N ARG A 267 9.62 -9.92 -13.64
CA ARG A 267 11.02 -10.18 -13.27
C ARG A 267 11.58 -9.11 -12.34
N GLY A 268 10.90 -7.98 -12.18
CA GLY A 268 11.43 -6.84 -11.46
C GLY A 268 12.77 -6.37 -12.02
N LYS A 269 12.85 -6.22 -13.35
CA LYS A 269 14.09 -5.90 -14.04
C LYS A 269 13.88 -4.84 -15.12
N VAL A 270 14.74 -3.84 -15.14
CA VAL A 270 14.87 -2.91 -16.27
C VAL A 270 15.39 -3.68 -17.49
N VAL A 271 14.59 -3.75 -18.54
CA VAL A 271 14.92 -4.43 -19.80
C VAL A 271 15.45 -3.47 -20.85
N TRP A 272 15.14 -2.17 -20.72
CA TRP A 272 15.66 -1.12 -21.58
C TRP A 272 15.80 0.19 -20.81
N SER A 273 16.79 1.00 -21.18
CA SER A 273 16.91 2.38 -20.72
C SER A 273 17.63 3.23 -21.75
N GLY A 274 17.12 4.42 -22.01
CA GLY A 274 17.67 5.34 -23.00
C GLY A 274 17.42 6.79 -22.63
N ARG A 275 17.99 7.71 -23.40
CA ARG A 275 17.63 9.14 -23.35
C ARG A 275 16.73 9.44 -24.53
N ILE A 276 15.71 10.27 -24.30
CA ILE A 276 14.90 10.83 -25.38
C ILE A 276 15.26 12.30 -25.58
N PRO A 277 15.13 12.84 -26.81
CA PRO A 277 15.24 14.27 -27.07
C PRO A 277 14.32 15.10 -26.16
N SER A 278 14.78 16.26 -25.70
CA SER A 278 14.04 17.11 -24.75
C SER A 278 12.76 17.73 -25.33
N ASN A 279 12.56 17.64 -26.65
CA ASN A 279 11.39 18.15 -27.37
C ASN A 279 10.32 17.09 -27.64
N GLU A 280 10.57 15.82 -27.29
CA GLU A 280 9.60 14.74 -27.45
C GLU A 280 8.81 14.52 -26.16
N ARG A 281 7.54 14.15 -26.30
CA ARG A 281 6.70 13.73 -25.16
C ARG A 281 6.93 12.25 -24.90
N PRO A 282 7.67 11.87 -23.84
CA PRO A 282 7.98 10.46 -23.57
C PRO A 282 6.73 9.58 -23.53
N GLU A 283 5.64 10.07 -22.95
CA GLU A 283 4.37 9.36 -22.84
C GLU A 283 3.77 8.91 -24.18
N GLU A 284 4.02 9.66 -25.26
CA GLU A 284 3.52 9.36 -26.61
C GLU A 284 4.38 8.33 -27.35
N LEU A 285 5.56 7.99 -26.81
CA LEU A 285 6.57 7.14 -27.48
C LEU A 285 6.78 5.78 -26.82
N ILE A 286 6.36 5.61 -25.57
CA ILE A 286 6.73 4.43 -24.78
C ILE A 286 6.12 3.13 -25.36
N TRP A 287 4.94 3.20 -25.97
CA TRP A 287 4.20 2.02 -26.45
C TRP A 287 3.81 2.08 -27.94
N THR A 288 4.31 3.07 -28.68
CA THR A 288 4.16 3.17 -30.15
C THR A 288 5.32 2.48 -30.85
#